data_AF-A0A7W1U8M7-F1
#
_entry.id   AF-A0A7W1U8M7-F1
#
_cell.length_a   1.000
_cell.length_b   1.000
_cell.length_c   1.000
_cell.angle_alpha   90.00
_cell.angle_beta   90.00
_cell.angle_gamma   90.00
#
_symmetry.space_group_name_H-M   'P 1'
#
loop_
_entity.id
_entity.type
_entity.pdbx_description
1 polymer ?
#
loop_
_entity_poly.entity_id
_entity_poly.type
_entity_poly.pdbx_seq_one_letter_code
_entity_poly.pdbx_strand_id
1 'polypeptide(L)' 'MNLRAGEIKAFVPAADFERSKQFYLALGFEIPWSSEELAYVRQGETSFLLQAFNHPDFSRSFQMHLLVKTRGNDWPYFR' A
#
# COMPACT_ATOMS: atom_id res chain seq x y z
N MET A 1 3.51 -7.80 -31.94
CA MET A 1 3.47 -6.77 -30.89
C MET A 1 4.37 -7.24 -29.75
N ASN A 2 5.45 -6.52 -29.42
CA ASN A 2 6.34 -6.86 -28.28
C ASN A 2 6.08 -5.85 -27.15
N LEU A 3 5.15 -6.18 -26.26
CA LEU A 3 4.90 -5.39 -25.04
C LEU A 3 5.97 -5.75 -23.99
N ARG A 4 6.61 -4.73 -23.41
CA ARG A 4 7.46 -4.88 -22.21
C ARG A 4 6.84 -4.04 -21.09
N ALA A 5 6.02 -4.66 -20.25
CA ALA A 5 5.46 -3.99 -19.08
C ALA A 5 6.57 -3.73 -18.05
N GLY A 6 6.68 -2.49 -17.57
CA GLY A 6 7.66 -2.12 -16.55
C GLY A 6 7.15 -2.40 -15.13
N GLU A 7 5.91 -2.00 -14.83
CA GLU A 7 5.33 -2.13 -13.50
C GLU A 7 3.80 -2.04 -13.56
N ILE A 8 3.13 -2.62 -12.58
CA ILE A 8 1.70 -2.46 -12.33
C ILE A 8 1.50 -2.16 -10.84
N LYS A 9 0.60 -1.22 -10.53
CA LYS A 9 0.26 -0.85 -9.14
C LYS A 9 -1.23 -0.96 -8.92
N ALA A 10 -1.60 -1.52 -7.78
CA ALA A 10 -2.97 -1.48 -7.31
C ALA A 10 -3.28 -0.10 -6.69
N PHE A 11 -4.54 0.32 -6.84
CA PHE A 11 -5.12 1.39 -6.04
C PHE A 11 -5.76 0.79 -4.80
N VAL A 12 -5.15 1.04 -3.64
CA VAL A 12 -5.63 0.59 -2.33
C VAL A 12 -6.54 1.68 -1.76
N PRO A 13 -7.83 1.40 -1.51
CA PRO A 13 -8.73 2.37 -0.92
C PRO A 13 -8.41 2.59 0.57
N ALA A 14 -8.46 3.84 1.00
CA ALA A 14 -8.31 4.26 2.38
C ALA A 14 -9.59 4.93 2.87
N ALA A 15 -10.22 4.35 3.90
CA ALA A 15 -11.37 4.96 4.56
C ALA A 15 -10.99 6.23 5.31
N ASP A 16 -9.82 6.21 5.96
CA ASP A 16 -9.18 7.34 6.60
C ASP A 16 -7.77 7.43 6.04
N PHE A 17 -7.56 8.43 5.18
CA PHE A 17 -6.34 8.55 4.37
C PHE A 17 -5.11 8.85 5.23
N GLU A 18 -5.20 9.80 6.16
CA GLU A 18 -4.08 10.14 7.05
C GLU A 18 -3.74 8.98 7.97
N ARG A 19 -4.75 8.34 8.57
CA ARG A 19 -4.51 7.18 9.43
C ARG A 19 -3.88 6.02 8.67
N SER A 20 -4.30 5.79 7.43
CA SER A 20 -3.73 4.75 6.57
C SER A 20 -2.27 5.06 6.20
N LYS A 21 -1.93 6.33 5.92
CA LYS A 21 -0.54 6.74 5.71
C LYS A 21 0.33 6.47 6.94
N GLN A 22 -0.15 6.85 8.13
CA GLN A 22 0.58 6.58 9.38
C GLN A 22 0.78 5.09 9.63
N PHE A 23 -0.22 4.26 9.32
CA PHE A 23 -0.10 2.80 9.43
C PHE A 23 1.04 2.25 8.56
N TYR A 24 1.10 2.63 7.27
CA TYR A 24 2.17 2.15 6.39
C TYR A 24 3.55 2.67 6.79
N LEU A 25 3.65 3.94 7.20
CA LEU A 25 4.90 4.49 7.75
C LEU A 25 5.38 3.70 8.97
N ALA A 26 4.48 3.34 9.90
CA ALA A 26 4.81 2.55 11.08
C ALA A 26 5.26 1.12 10.73
N LEU A 27 4.78 0.56 9.61
CA LEU A 27 5.25 -0.73 9.08
C LEU A 27 6.60 -0.64 8.35
N GLY A 28 7.21 0.55 8.26
CA GLY A 28 8.48 0.77 7.57
C GLY A 28 8.35 0.95 6.06
N PHE A 29 7.16 1.27 5.55
CA PHE A 29 7.01 1.76 4.19
C PHE A 29 7.42 3.23 4.10
N GLU A 30 7.79 3.65 2.90
CA GLU A 30 8.04 5.03 2.53
C GLU A 30 6.83 5.60 1.79
N ILE A 31 6.64 6.92 1.92
CA ILE A 31 5.69 7.68 1.11
C ILE A 31 6.47 8.77 0.37
N PRO A 32 7.12 8.47 -0.77
CA PRO A 32 7.95 9.45 -1.48
C PRO A 32 7.15 10.61 -2.07
N TRP A 33 5.85 10.42 -2.29
CA TRP A 33 4.96 11.44 -2.81
C TRP A 33 3.53 11.25 -2.29
N SER A 34 2.84 12.35 -2.02
CA SER A 34 1.43 12.38 -1.66
C SER A 34 0.79 13.69 -2.15
N SER A 35 -0.45 13.60 -2.57
CA SER A 35 -1.41 14.71 -2.64
C SER A 35 -2.45 14.56 -1.52
N GLU A 36 -3.52 15.34 -1.58
CA GLU A 36 -4.68 15.23 -0.69
C GLU A 36 -5.49 13.93 -0.92
N GLU A 37 -5.43 13.37 -2.14
CA GLU A 37 -6.29 12.25 -2.54
C GLU A 37 -5.54 10.96 -2.88
N LEU A 38 -4.22 11.04 -3.11
CA LEU A 38 -3.43 9.90 -3.57
C LEU A 38 -2.02 9.95 -2.98
N ALA A 39 -1.52 8.82 -2.50
CA ALA A 39 -0.16 8.67 -2.03
C ALA A 39 0.54 7.51 -2.71
N TYR A 40 1.78 7.73 -3.11
CA TYR A 40 2.67 6.68 -3.56
C TYR A 40 3.32 6.03 -2.35
N VAL A 41 3.03 4.75 -2.11
CA VAL A 41 3.54 4.00 -0.96
C VAL A 41 4.43 2.87 -1.47
N ARG A 42 5.63 2.73 -0.89
CA ARG A 42 6.58 1.68 -1.30
C ARG A 42 7.39 1.10 -0.17
N GLN A 43 7.87 -0.11 -0.38
CA GLN A 43 8.92 -0.76 0.43
C GLN A 43 9.85 -1.46 -0.56
N GLY A 44 11.09 -0.97 -0.66
CA GLY A 44 12.03 -1.43 -1.69
C GLY A 44 11.43 -1.33 -3.10
N GLU A 45 11.35 -2.48 -3.78
CA GLU A 45 10.78 -2.59 -5.13
C GLU A 45 9.27 -2.88 -5.15
N THR A 46 8.64 -3.07 -3.98
CA THR A 46 7.19 -3.31 -3.88
C THR A 46 6.47 -1.99 -3.65
N SER A 47 5.42 -1.71 -4.43
CA SER A 47 4.70 -0.45 -4.31
C SER A 47 3.23 -0.53 -4.69
N PHE A 48 2.44 0.40 -4.17
CA PHE A 48 1.03 0.58 -4.50
C PHE A 48 0.64 2.06 -4.37
N LEU A 49 -0.56 2.39 -4.83
CA LEU A 49 -1.13 3.74 -4.69
C LEU A 49 -2.22 3.70 -3.63
N LEU A 50 -2.04 4.45 -2.55
CA LEU A 50 -3.05 4.62 -1.52
C LEU A 50 -3.98 5.76 -1.93
N GLN A 51 -5.28 5.54 -1.95
CA GLN A 51 -6.26 6.51 -2.43
C GLN A 51 -7.24 6.91 -1.31
N ALA A 52 -7.49 8.21 -1.16
CA ALA A 52 -8.53 8.77 -0.28
C ALA A 52 -9.94 8.54 -0.86
N PHE A 53 -10.23 7.30 -1.25
CA PHE A 53 -11.48 6.90 -1.85
C PHE A 53 -12.11 5.80 -1.02
N ASN A 54 -13.31 6.08 -0.51
CA ASN A 54 -14.04 5.16 0.35
C ASN A 54 -15.48 5.01 -0.15
N HIS A 55 -15.65 4.43 -1.35
CA HIS A 55 -16.95 3.88 -1.70
C HIS A 55 -17.14 2.58 -0.89
N PRO A 56 -18.14 2.49 0.00
CA PRO A 56 -18.26 1.38 0.94
C PRO A 56 -18.20 -0.01 0.27
N ASP A 57 -18.79 -0.15 -0.92
CA ASP A 57 -18.79 -1.43 -1.66
C ASP A 57 -17.45 -1.78 -2.29
N PHE A 58 -16.66 -0.77 -2.67
CA PHE A 58 -15.33 -0.96 -3.23
C PHE A 58 -14.35 -1.37 -2.13
N SER A 59 -14.31 -0.62 -1.02
CA SER A 59 -13.43 -0.93 0.12
C SER A 59 -13.73 -2.30 0.74
N ARG A 60 -14.99 -2.72 0.78
CA ARG A 60 -15.40 -4.04 1.30
C ARG A 60 -14.97 -5.21 0.44
N SER A 61 -14.85 -5.00 -0.87
CA SER A 61 -14.54 -6.06 -1.84
C SER A 61 -13.10 -6.01 -2.32
N PHE A 62 -12.34 -4.98 -1.93
CA PHE A 62 -10.96 -4.81 -2.32
C PHE A 62 -10.07 -5.86 -1.64
N GLN A 63 -9.21 -6.50 -2.42
CA GLN A 63 -8.23 -7.45 -1.92
C GLN A 63 -6.85 -7.09 -2.45
N MET A 64 -5.86 -7.18 -1.57
CA MET A 64 -4.44 -7.05 -1.90
C MET A 64 -3.67 -8.14 -1.17
N HIS A 65 -2.77 -8.80 -1.87
CA HIS A 65 -1.85 -9.76 -1.29
C HIS A 65 -0.44 -9.19 -1.27
N LEU A 66 0.13 -9.03 -0.08
CA LEU A 66 1.51 -8.59 0.13
C LEU A 66 2.32 -9.78 0.69
N LEU A 67 3.27 -10.28 -0.10
CA LEU A 67 4.19 -11.32 0.36
C LEU A 67 5.37 -10.68 1.09
N VAL A 68 5.47 -10.93 2.39
CA VAL A 68 6.58 -10.43 3.23
C VAL A 68 7.56 -11.57 3.51
N LYS A 69 8.84 -11.35 3.20
CA LYS A 69 9.92 -12.26 3.60
C LYS A 69 10.46 -11.80 4.96
N THR A 70 10.27 -12.61 6.00
CA THR A 70 11.00 -12.42 7.26
C THR A 70 12.41 -13.02 7.16
N ARG A 71 13.39 -12.40 7.82
CA ARG A 71 14.73 -12.98 7.99
C ARG A 71 14.86 -13.88 9.22
N GLY A 72 13.81 -14.05 10.02
CA GLY A 72 13.84 -14.80 11.29
C GLY A 72 12.52 -14.73 12.07
N ASN A 73 12.53 -15.13 13.34
CA ASN A 73 11.36 -15.14 14.24
C ASN A 73 11.05 -13.75 14.84
N ASP A 74 11.47 -12.69 14.15
CA ASP A 74 11.76 -11.40 14.79
C ASP A 74 10.69 -10.36 14.46
N TRP A 75 9.48 -10.77 14.07
CA TRP A 75 8.38 -9.82 13.80
C TRP A 75 7.72 -9.37 15.13
N PRO A 76 8.02 -8.18 15.66
CA PRO A 76 7.62 -7.80 17.02
C PRO A 76 6.21 -7.21 17.10
N TYR A 77 5.54 -6.96 15.96
CA TYR A 77 4.40 -6.02 15.89
C TYR A 77 3.02 -6.67 15.64
N PHE A 78 2.89 -8.00 15.73
CA PHE A 78 1.59 -8.70 15.71
C PHE A 78 1.45 -9.63 16.94
N ARG A 79 1.59 -9.08 18.15
CA ARG A 79 1.09 -9.68 19.39
C ARG A 79 0.11 -8.74 20.05
#